data_AF-A0A0N1E5K7-F1
#
_entry.id   AF-A0A0N1E5K7-F1
#
_cell.length_a   1.000
_cell.length_b   1.000
_cell.length_c   1.000
_cell.angle_alpha   90.00
_cell.angle_beta   90.00
_cell.angle_gamma   90.00
#
_symmetry.space_group_name_H-M   'P 1'
#
loop_
_entity.id
_entity.type
_entity.pdbx_description
1 polymer ?
#
loop_
_entity_poly.entity_id
_entity_poly.type
_entity_poly.pdbx_seq_one_letter_code
_entity_poly.pdbx_strand_id
1 'polypeptide(L)'
;MGNFNTTFILLKKNEIAREFLFYFHEKLLKLDISLEKEWGRIIFNDKRNDDEKEPFELKNFKTDEEIIDSLCSWEGLGLLSYKHINIEFPFYINYISWDDTYLQGIEISFKGSAENYTNRDRIKNNVILKIAERVNFQLIVGSMGNSEDDFRANLDLVYNLEYIKDKKFDIDIR
;
A
#
# COMPACT_ATOMS: atom_id res chain seq x y z
N MET A 1 -13.29 -0.68 -12.60
CA MET A 1 -11.92 -0.37 -13.04
C MET A 1 -10.97 -1.30 -12.29
N GLY A 2 -10.22 -2.14 -13.02
CA GLY A 2 -9.09 -2.97 -12.55
C GLY A 2 -9.35 -3.95 -11.39
N ASN A 3 -9.34 -5.26 -11.66
CA ASN A 3 -9.22 -6.25 -10.58
C ASN A 3 -7.82 -6.13 -9.99
N PHE A 4 -7.66 -5.32 -8.95
CA PHE A 4 -6.40 -5.21 -8.22
C PHE A 4 -6.33 -6.36 -7.23
N ASN A 5 -5.20 -7.05 -7.22
CA ASN A 5 -4.89 -8.00 -6.15
C ASN A 5 -4.25 -7.21 -5.03
N THR A 6 -4.92 -7.12 -3.89
CA THR A 6 -4.53 -6.26 -2.78
C THR A 6 -4.16 -7.09 -1.56
N THR A 7 -3.03 -6.78 -0.94
CA THR A 7 -2.66 -7.28 0.38
C THR A 7 -2.56 -6.11 1.34
N PHE A 8 -3.40 -6.13 2.35
CA PHE A 8 -3.42 -5.19 3.45
C PHE A 8 -2.45 -5.61 4.56
N ILE A 9 -1.76 -4.63 5.14
CA ILE A 9 -0.84 -4.80 6.26
C ILE A 9 -1.23 -3.78 7.33
N LEU A 10 -1.78 -4.27 8.46
CA LEU A 10 -2.07 -3.46 9.63
C LEU A 10 -0.81 -3.26 10.46
N LEU A 11 -0.48 -2.01 10.78
CA LEU A 11 0.67 -1.70 11.62
C LEU A 11 0.42 -2.13 13.07
N LYS A 12 1.51 -2.50 13.77
CA LYS A 12 1.44 -2.92 15.18
C LYS A 12 1.08 -1.78 16.13
N LYS A 13 1.38 -0.55 15.74
CA LYS A 13 1.06 0.67 16.45
C LYS A 13 0.84 1.78 15.41
N ASN A 14 0.13 2.83 15.81
CA ASN A 14 0.02 4.05 15.02
C ASN A 14 1.41 4.67 14.80
N GLU A 15 1.70 5.08 13.58
CA GLU A 15 2.98 5.68 13.21
C GLU A 15 2.78 7.12 12.71
N ILE A 16 3.78 7.98 12.95
CA ILE A 16 3.84 9.31 12.34
C ILE A 16 4.17 9.12 10.85
N ALA A 17 3.28 9.60 9.97
CA ALA A 17 3.34 9.29 8.54
C ALA A 17 4.70 9.59 7.91
N ARG A 18 5.27 10.78 8.18
CA ARG A 18 6.57 11.17 7.61
C ARG A 18 7.72 10.27 8.07
N GLU A 19 7.79 9.98 9.36
CA GLU A 19 8.84 9.12 9.93
C GLU A 19 8.75 7.70 9.37
N PHE A 20 7.52 7.17 9.31
CA PHE A 20 7.26 5.87 8.71
C PHE A 20 7.66 5.85 7.24
N LEU A 21 7.18 6.80 6.44
CA LEU A 21 7.40 6.84 4.99
C LEU A 21 8.88 6.95 4.65
N PHE A 22 9.63 7.78 5.37
CA PHE A 22 11.07 7.91 5.18
C PHE A 22 11.79 6.59 5.45
N TYR A 23 11.53 5.98 6.61
CA TYR A 23 12.14 4.71 6.99
C TYR A 23 11.70 3.54 6.07
N PHE A 24 10.44 3.53 5.68
CA PHE A 24 9.87 2.52 4.81
C PHE A 24 10.46 2.62 3.39
N HIS A 25 10.59 3.83 2.84
CA HIS A 25 11.24 4.06 1.55
C HIS A 25 12.70 3.58 1.54
N GLU A 26 13.48 3.87 2.59
CA GLU A 26 14.84 3.34 2.71
C GLU A 26 14.88 1.80 2.70
N LYS A 27 13.86 1.13 3.26
CA LYS A 27 13.76 -0.33 3.23
C LYS A 27 13.36 -0.86 1.86
N LEU A 28 12.47 -0.16 1.16
CA LEU A 28 12.09 -0.51 -0.21
C LEU A 28 13.32 -0.43 -1.13
N LEU A 29 14.12 0.63 -1.04
CA LEU A 29 15.36 0.76 -1.82
C LEU A 29 16.33 -0.42 -1.57
N LYS A 30 16.42 -0.93 -0.34
CA LYS A 30 17.23 -2.13 0.00
C LYS A 30 16.70 -3.43 -0.59
N LEU A 31 15.43 -3.47 -1.00
CA LEU A 31 14.82 -4.58 -1.74
C LEU A 31 14.95 -4.41 -3.26
N ASP A 32 15.75 -3.45 -3.71
CA ASP A 32 15.83 -3.01 -5.11
C ASP A 32 14.47 -2.48 -5.63
N ILE A 33 13.72 -1.86 -4.70
CA ILE A 33 12.44 -1.19 -4.95
C ILE A 33 12.62 0.31 -5.03
N SER A 34 12.76 0.80 -6.27
CA SER A 34 12.93 2.21 -6.61
C SER A 34 11.70 2.78 -7.30
N LEU A 35 11.48 4.09 -7.14
CA LEU A 35 10.35 4.83 -7.69
C LEU A 35 10.65 5.22 -9.15
N GLU A 36 9.98 4.58 -10.12
CA GLU A 36 10.02 5.04 -11.52
C GLU A 36 9.14 6.28 -11.67
N LYS A 37 9.78 7.46 -11.74
CA LYS A 37 9.07 8.75 -11.72
C LYS A 37 8.28 9.06 -12.99
N GLU A 38 8.71 8.53 -14.14
CA GLU A 38 8.12 8.85 -15.46
C GLU A 38 6.63 8.49 -15.55
N TRP A 39 6.22 7.43 -14.86
CA TRP A 39 4.84 6.90 -14.88
C TRP A 39 4.20 6.86 -13.48
N GLY A 40 4.87 7.45 -12.50
CA GLY A 40 4.40 7.44 -11.13
C GLY A 40 3.47 8.60 -10.84
N ARG A 41 2.55 8.42 -9.88
CA ARG A 41 1.70 9.50 -9.36
C ARG A 41 1.37 9.28 -7.89
N ILE A 42 1.10 10.38 -7.19
CA ILE A 42 0.48 10.42 -5.87
C ILE A 42 -1.00 10.74 -6.09
N ILE A 43 -1.88 9.89 -5.56
CA ILE A 43 -3.31 10.14 -5.45
C ILE A 43 -3.62 10.25 -3.97
N PHE A 44 -4.42 11.21 -3.53
CA PHE A 44 -4.76 11.33 -2.12
C PHE A 44 -6.08 10.61 -1.82
N ASN A 45 -6.20 10.02 -0.64
CA ASN A 45 -7.47 9.57 -0.12
C ASN A 45 -8.26 10.78 0.38
N ASP A 46 -9.58 10.68 0.28
CA ASP A 46 -10.48 11.70 0.78
C ASP A 46 -10.37 11.77 2.31
N LYS A 47 -10.39 12.99 2.85
CA LYS A 47 -10.50 13.16 4.30
C LYS A 47 -11.87 12.70 4.77
N ARG A 48 -12.01 12.43 6.07
CA ARG A 48 -13.32 12.09 6.67
C ARG A 48 -14.40 13.17 6.54
N ASN A 49 -14.02 14.39 6.21
CA ASN A 49 -14.94 15.49 5.92
C ASN A 49 -15.22 15.67 4.41
N ASP A 50 -14.92 14.66 3.59
CA ASP A 50 -15.09 14.62 2.14
C ASP A 50 -14.33 15.72 1.38
N ASP A 51 -13.22 16.20 1.94
CA ASP A 51 -12.28 17.08 1.24
C ASP A 51 -11.38 16.25 0.32
N GLU A 52 -11.23 16.69 -0.92
CA GLU A 52 -10.49 16.00 -1.98
C GLU A 52 -9.23 16.80 -2.36
N LYS A 53 -8.19 16.09 -2.81
CA LYS A 53 -6.96 16.73 -3.29
C LYS A 53 -6.54 16.18 -4.64
N GLU A 54 -6.23 17.10 -5.54
CA GLU A 54 -5.78 16.77 -6.89
C GLU A 54 -4.51 15.88 -6.87
N PRO A 55 -4.42 14.87 -7.76
CA PRO A 55 -3.24 14.03 -7.88
C PRO A 55 -1.98 14.79 -8.31
N PHE A 56 -0.81 14.28 -7.93
CA PHE A 56 0.49 14.78 -8.39
C PHE A 56 1.24 13.74 -9.24
N GLU A 57 1.81 14.16 -10.36
CA GLU A 57 2.67 13.32 -11.20
C GLU A 57 4.10 13.27 -10.64
N LEU A 58 4.69 12.07 -10.50
CA LEU A 58 6.01 11.90 -9.87
C LEU A 58 7.15 12.54 -10.66
N LYS A 59 7.02 12.62 -11.99
CA LYS A 59 8.01 13.27 -12.88
C LYS A 59 8.24 14.75 -12.57
N ASN A 60 7.32 15.39 -11.84
CA ASN A 60 7.44 16.79 -11.45
C ASN A 60 8.34 16.99 -10.21
N PHE A 61 8.69 15.92 -9.50
CA PHE A 61 9.55 15.97 -8.33
C PHE A 61 11.01 15.63 -8.67
N LYS A 62 11.93 16.36 -8.07
CA LYS A 62 13.38 16.20 -8.26
C LYS A 62 13.94 15.13 -7.33
N THR A 63 13.46 15.06 -6.09
CA THR A 63 13.98 14.13 -5.08
C THR A 63 12.88 13.20 -4.57
N ASP A 64 13.28 12.10 -3.92
CA ASP A 64 12.32 11.20 -3.27
C ASP A 64 11.78 11.80 -1.97
N GLU A 65 12.56 12.69 -1.33
CA GLU A 65 12.11 13.45 -0.17
C GLU A 65 10.94 14.37 -0.52
N GLU A 66 10.97 15.05 -1.67
CA GLU A 66 9.84 15.88 -2.13
C GLU A 66 8.56 15.04 -2.36
N ILE A 67 8.70 13.78 -2.79
CA ILE A 67 7.58 12.84 -2.95
C ILE A 67 7.00 12.47 -1.59
N ILE A 68 7.86 12.14 -0.61
CA ILE A 68 7.46 11.81 0.75
C ILE A 68 6.77 13.01 1.42
N ASP A 69 7.36 14.20 1.31
CA ASP A 69 6.77 15.42 1.86
C ASP A 69 5.42 15.72 1.21
N SER A 70 5.28 15.47 -0.09
CA SER A 70 4.00 15.62 -0.79
C SER A 70 2.94 14.62 -0.32
N LEU A 71 3.30 13.35 -0.09
CA LEU A 71 2.42 12.36 0.53
C LEU A 71 1.97 12.80 1.94
N CYS A 72 2.89 13.36 2.72
CA CYS A 72 2.61 13.83 4.09
C CYS A 72 1.86 15.17 4.14
N SER A 73 1.74 15.88 3.01
CA SER A 73 1.04 17.17 2.94
C SER A 73 -0.49 17.04 2.96
N TRP A 74 -1.01 15.82 3.14
CA TRP A 74 -2.43 15.53 3.22
C TRP A 74 -2.74 14.53 4.33
N GLU A 75 -3.76 14.84 5.11
CA GLU A 75 -4.13 14.10 6.32
C GLU A 75 -4.78 12.73 6.04
N GLY A 76 -5.59 12.62 4.98
CA GLY A 76 -6.12 11.32 4.53
C GLY A 76 -5.04 10.35 4.06
N LEU A 77 -3.81 10.86 3.85
CA LEU A 77 -2.70 10.17 3.19
C LEU A 77 -3.10 9.64 1.81
N GLY A 78 -2.15 9.13 1.03
CA GLY A 78 -2.39 8.86 -0.38
C GLY A 78 -1.97 7.48 -0.84
N LEU A 79 -2.38 7.15 -2.05
CA LEU A 79 -1.84 6.09 -2.86
C LEU A 79 -0.61 6.60 -3.64
N LEU A 80 0.51 5.93 -3.41
CA LEU A 80 1.70 6.04 -4.23
C LEU A 80 1.66 4.95 -5.31
N SER A 81 1.46 5.38 -6.55
CA SER A 81 1.43 4.53 -7.73
C SER A 81 2.72 4.69 -8.49
N TYR A 82 3.45 3.61 -8.77
CA TYR A 82 4.61 3.67 -9.66
C TYR A 82 4.85 2.33 -10.35
N LYS A 83 5.49 2.39 -11.52
CA LYS A 83 6.06 1.20 -12.13
C LYS A 83 7.39 0.92 -11.46
N HIS A 84 7.73 -0.34 -11.28
CA HIS A 84 8.96 -0.73 -10.62
C HIS A 84 9.82 -1.51 -11.60
N ILE A 85 11.10 -1.21 -11.72
CA ILE A 85 11.93 -1.77 -12.79
C ILE A 85 12.03 -3.32 -12.76
N ASN A 86 12.06 -3.93 -11.58
CA ASN A 86 12.07 -5.40 -11.44
C ASN A 86 10.67 -6.03 -11.26
N ILE A 87 9.61 -5.24 -11.35
CA ILE A 87 8.22 -5.72 -11.29
C ILE A 87 7.58 -5.29 -12.59
N GLU A 88 7.35 -6.26 -13.46
CA GLU A 88 6.83 -6.05 -14.80
C GLU A 88 5.53 -5.22 -14.84
N PHE A 89 4.77 -5.21 -13.75
CA PHE A 89 3.48 -4.56 -13.62
C PHE A 89 3.48 -3.37 -12.66
N PRO A 90 2.57 -2.39 -12.85
CA PRO A 90 2.40 -1.28 -11.93
C PRO A 90 2.12 -1.75 -10.50
N PHE A 91 2.88 -1.17 -9.57
CA PHE A 91 2.85 -1.44 -8.15
C PHE A 91 2.22 -0.24 -7.43
N TYR A 92 1.33 -0.51 -6.48
CA TYR A 92 0.60 0.52 -5.77
C TYR A 92 0.77 0.29 -4.27
N ILE A 93 1.17 1.33 -3.56
CA ILE A 93 1.13 1.36 -2.09
C ILE A 93 0.10 2.40 -1.69
N ASN A 94 -1.01 1.97 -1.09
CA ASN A 94 -1.97 2.86 -0.46
C ASN A 94 -1.61 3.02 1.02
N TYR A 95 -1.45 4.25 1.50
CA TYR A 95 -1.18 4.55 2.91
C TYR A 95 -2.49 4.80 3.64
N ILE A 96 -2.80 3.98 4.65
CA ILE A 96 -4.10 3.98 5.31
C ILE A 96 -4.04 4.73 6.64
N SER A 97 -4.85 5.78 6.71
CA SER A 97 -5.18 6.51 7.94
C SER A 97 -6.68 6.40 8.15
N TRP A 98 -7.11 5.95 9.32
CA TRP A 98 -8.50 6.09 9.72
C TRP A 98 -8.71 7.43 10.40
N ASP A 99 -7.84 7.92 11.26
CA ASP A 99 -8.11 9.15 12.04
C ASP A 99 -7.57 10.45 11.42
N ASP A 100 -7.15 10.41 10.15
CA ASP A 100 -6.54 11.53 9.41
C ASP A 100 -5.25 12.06 10.08
N THR A 101 -4.75 11.41 11.13
CA THR A 101 -3.63 11.90 11.94
C THR A 101 -2.45 10.94 11.87
N TYR A 102 -2.71 9.65 11.98
CA TYR A 102 -1.69 8.62 12.07
C TYR A 102 -1.82 7.59 10.96
N LEU A 103 -0.67 7.12 10.48
CA LEU A 103 -0.63 5.95 9.63
C LEU A 103 -0.90 4.70 10.46
N GLN A 104 -1.85 3.89 10.01
CA GLN A 104 -2.30 2.70 10.72
C GLN A 104 -2.17 1.43 9.88
N GLY A 105 -2.06 1.55 8.56
CA GLY A 105 -1.87 0.42 7.67
C GLY A 105 -1.31 0.83 6.31
N ILE A 106 -0.97 -0.17 5.51
CA ILE A 106 -0.69 -0.01 4.09
C ILE A 106 -1.43 -1.08 3.29
N GLU A 107 -1.88 -0.75 2.09
CA GLU A 107 -2.30 -1.72 1.10
C GLU A 107 -1.27 -1.79 -0.01
N ILE A 108 -0.90 -3.01 -0.37
CA ILE A 108 -0.03 -3.27 -1.49
C ILE A 108 -0.88 -3.91 -2.57
N SER A 109 -1.00 -3.22 -3.70
CA SER A 109 -1.81 -3.67 -4.82
C SER A 109 -1.00 -3.74 -6.10
N PHE A 110 -1.46 -4.57 -7.03
CA PHE A 110 -0.96 -4.63 -8.39
C PHE A 110 -2.10 -4.89 -9.36
N LYS A 111 -1.96 -4.39 -10.59
CA LYS A 111 -3.01 -4.51 -11.60
C LYS A 111 -3.14 -5.96 -12.07
N GLY A 112 -4.26 -6.63 -11.80
CA GLY A 112 -4.50 -8.00 -12.28
C GLY A 112 -4.43 -8.08 -13.81
N SER A 113 -3.55 -8.95 -14.30
CA SER A 113 -3.42 -9.34 -15.71
C SER A 113 -3.30 -10.87 -15.79
N ALA A 114 -3.52 -11.46 -16.97
CA ALA A 114 -3.33 -12.89 -17.17
C ALA A 114 -1.90 -13.35 -16.81
N GLU A 115 -0.90 -12.51 -17.05
CA GLU A 115 0.50 -12.77 -16.71
C GLU A 115 0.75 -12.74 -15.19
N ASN A 116 0.04 -11.88 -14.45
CA ASN A 116 0.09 -11.83 -12.99
C ASN A 116 -0.48 -13.08 -12.33
N TYR A 117 -1.48 -13.71 -12.94
CA TYR A 117 -2.02 -14.98 -12.46
C TYR A 117 -0.96 -16.09 -12.52
N THR A 118 -0.21 -16.16 -13.62
CA THR A 118 0.88 -17.13 -13.82
C THR A 118 2.07 -16.90 -12.87
N ASN A 119 2.37 -15.63 -12.55
CA ASN A 119 3.51 -15.24 -11.71
C ASN A 119 3.13 -14.98 -10.23
N ARG A 120 1.95 -15.41 -9.80
CA ARG A 120 1.38 -15.14 -8.48
C ARG A 120 2.34 -15.49 -7.34
N ASP A 121 2.79 -16.72 -7.21
CA ASP A 121 3.61 -17.11 -6.05
C ASP A 121 4.94 -16.35 -5.99
N ARG A 122 5.50 -16.01 -7.16
CA ARG A 122 6.70 -15.17 -7.26
C ARG A 122 6.45 -13.77 -6.70
N ILE A 123 5.38 -13.10 -7.12
CA ILE A 123 5.07 -11.74 -6.66
C ILE A 123 4.71 -11.74 -5.16
N LYS A 124 3.93 -12.73 -4.69
CA LYS A 124 3.60 -12.89 -3.26
C LYS A 124 4.88 -13.04 -2.44
N ASN A 125 5.71 -14.03 -2.76
CA ASN A 125 6.85 -14.41 -1.94
C ASN A 125 8.05 -13.45 -2.10
N ASN A 126 8.28 -12.92 -3.30
CA ASN A 126 9.47 -12.10 -3.55
C ASN A 126 9.25 -10.60 -3.36
N VAL A 127 8.00 -10.12 -3.34
CA VAL A 127 7.68 -8.70 -3.19
C VAL A 127 6.85 -8.48 -1.93
N ILE A 128 5.63 -9.00 -1.87
CA ILE A 128 4.68 -8.66 -0.80
C ILE A 128 5.20 -9.11 0.57
N LEU A 129 5.60 -10.38 0.71
CA LEU A 129 6.13 -10.88 1.98
C LEU A 129 7.39 -10.13 2.40
N LYS A 130 8.30 -9.85 1.45
CA LYS A 130 9.51 -9.08 1.76
C LYS A 130 9.18 -7.66 2.23
N ILE A 131 8.20 -6.99 1.64
CA ILE A 131 7.77 -5.66 2.08
C ILE A 131 7.10 -5.76 3.45
N ALA A 132 6.25 -6.76 3.68
CA ALA A 132 5.60 -6.98 4.97
C ALA A 132 6.62 -7.25 6.09
N GLU A 133 7.66 -8.05 5.84
CA GLU A 133 8.79 -8.27 6.77
C GLU A 133 9.59 -7.00 7.09
N ARG A 134 9.44 -5.95 6.28
CA ARG A 134 10.06 -4.63 6.51
C ARG A 134 9.19 -3.70 7.33
N VAL A 135 7.97 -4.10 7.67
CA VAL A 135 7.03 -3.32 8.48
C VAL A 135 6.79 -4.03 9.81
N ASN A 136 6.64 -3.27 10.89
CA ASN A 136 6.20 -3.83 12.16
C ASN A 136 4.68 -3.97 12.15
N PHE A 137 4.18 -5.15 11.80
CA PHE A 137 2.75 -5.38 11.59
C PHE A 137 2.08 -6.09 12.77
N GLN A 138 0.79 -5.81 12.96
CA GLN A 138 -0.11 -6.60 13.81
C GLN A 138 -0.72 -7.76 13.01
N LEU A 139 -1.10 -7.47 11.77
CA LEU A 139 -1.89 -8.37 10.94
C LEU A 139 -1.57 -8.10 9.47
N ILE A 140 -1.58 -9.15 8.66
CA ILE A 140 -1.57 -9.06 7.20
C ILE A 140 -2.86 -9.73 6.74
N VAL A 141 -3.59 -9.12 5.80
CA VAL A 141 -4.91 -9.57 5.26
C VAL A 141 -4.91 -9.48 3.74
N GLY A 142 -5.39 -10.51 3.02
CA GLY A 142 -5.51 -10.48 1.55
C GLY A 142 -4.94 -11.70 0.83
N SER A 143 -5.41 -11.92 -0.41
CA SER A 143 -4.96 -12.97 -1.31
C SER A 143 -4.54 -12.37 -2.65
N MET A 144 -3.62 -13.03 -3.35
CA MET A 144 -3.34 -12.68 -4.74
C MET A 144 -4.27 -13.47 -5.66
N GLY A 145 -5.39 -12.90 -6.11
CA GLY A 145 -6.12 -13.45 -7.25
C GLY A 145 -7.33 -14.32 -6.95
N ASN A 146 -7.87 -14.34 -5.74
CA ASN A 146 -9.26 -14.75 -5.49
C ASN A 146 -9.93 -13.75 -4.53
N SER A 147 -10.95 -13.10 -5.06
CA SER A 147 -11.64 -11.90 -4.57
C SER A 147 -12.78 -12.19 -3.60
N GLU A 148 -12.56 -12.97 -2.55
CA GLU A 148 -13.66 -13.25 -1.59
C GLU A 148 -13.50 -12.55 -0.24
N ASP A 149 -12.29 -12.13 0.14
CA ASP A 149 -12.01 -11.62 1.48
C ASP A 149 -11.07 -10.40 1.44
N ASP A 150 -11.53 -9.33 0.80
CA ASP A 150 -10.81 -8.05 0.80
C ASP A 150 -11.07 -7.31 2.12
N PHE A 151 -9.99 -6.91 2.79
CA PHE A 151 -10.07 -5.90 3.85
C PHE A 151 -10.57 -4.59 3.23
N ARG A 152 -11.64 -4.02 3.78
CA ARG A 152 -12.25 -2.81 3.23
C ARG A 152 -11.72 -1.61 3.98
N ALA A 153 -10.54 -1.10 3.59
CA ALA A 153 -9.91 0.03 4.27
C ALA A 153 -10.79 1.30 4.30
N ASN A 154 -11.74 1.41 3.37
CA ASN A 154 -12.75 2.46 3.33
C ASN A 154 -13.87 2.33 4.39
N LEU A 155 -13.91 1.23 5.15
CA LEU A 155 -14.83 1.00 6.27
C LEU A 155 -14.10 1.17 7.61
N ASP A 156 -14.88 1.30 8.69
CA ASP A 156 -14.35 1.43 10.05
C ASP A 156 -13.42 0.26 10.44
N LEU A 157 -12.35 0.58 11.17
CA LEU A 157 -11.33 -0.39 11.56
C LEU A 157 -11.90 -1.48 12.48
N VAL A 158 -12.77 -1.13 13.43
CA VAL A 158 -13.38 -2.11 14.36
C VAL A 158 -14.22 -3.10 13.58
N TYR A 159 -15.07 -2.60 12.68
CA TYR A 159 -15.88 -3.42 11.79
C TYR A 159 -15.01 -4.39 10.97
N ASN A 160 -13.94 -3.91 10.35
CA ASN A 160 -13.07 -4.77 9.55
C ASN A 160 -12.37 -5.83 10.40
N LEU A 161 -11.88 -5.48 11.60
CA LEU A 161 -11.23 -6.43 12.50
C LEU A 161 -12.18 -7.54 12.97
N GLU A 162 -13.45 -7.23 13.19
CA GLU A 162 -14.47 -8.24 13.46
C GLU A 162 -14.73 -9.12 12.23
N TYR A 163 -14.90 -8.51 11.06
CA TYR A 163 -15.07 -9.24 9.80
C TYR A 163 -13.92 -10.21 9.54
N ILE A 164 -12.68 -9.81 9.86
CA ILE A 164 -11.49 -10.66 9.71
C ILE A 164 -11.55 -11.88 10.64
N LYS A 165 -11.96 -11.73 11.91
CA LYS A 165 -11.94 -12.84 12.88
C LYS A 165 -12.78 -14.03 12.41
N ASP A 166 -13.85 -13.75 11.67
CA ASP A 166 -14.81 -14.74 11.20
C ASP A 166 -14.43 -15.34 9.84
N LYS A 167 -13.32 -14.88 9.24
CA LYS A 167 -12.83 -15.33 7.93
C LYS A 167 -11.47 -16.02 8.01
N LYS A 168 -11.28 -17.02 7.16
CA LYS A 168 -9.97 -17.68 6.97
C LYS A 168 -9.29 -17.01 5.78
N PHE A 169 -8.39 -16.08 6.05
CA PHE A 169 -7.52 -15.53 5.00
C PHE A 169 -6.38 -16.50 4.70
N ASP A 170 -5.97 -16.52 3.43
CA ASP A 170 -4.78 -17.21 2.94
C ASP A 170 -3.50 -16.45 3.34
N ILE A 171 -3.34 -16.19 4.64
CA ILE A 171 -2.13 -15.56 5.18
C ILE A 171 -1.51 -16.48 6.20
N ASP A 172 -0.66 -17.32 5.64
CA ASP A 172 0.31 -18.11 6.34
C ASP A 172 1.44 -17.19 6.82
N ILE A 173 1.48 -16.95 8.13
CA ILE A 173 2.54 -16.22 8.84
C ILE A 173 3.37 -17.18 9.71
N ARG A 174 3.44 -18.46 9.32
CA ARG A 174 4.21 -19.50 10.00
C ARG A 174 5.22 -20.16 9.07
#